data_AF-A0A914PLB3-F1
#
_entry.id   AF-A0A914PLB3-F1
#
_cell.length_a   1.000
_cell.length_b   1.000
_cell.length_c   1.000
_cell.angle_alpha   90.00
_cell.angle_beta   90.00
_cell.angle_gamma   90.00
#
_symmetry.space_group_name_H-M   'P 1'
#
loop_
_entity.id
_entity.type
_entity.pdbx_description
1 polymer ?
#
loop_
_entity_poly.entity_id
_entity_poly.type
_entity_poly.pdbx_seq_one_letter_code
_entity_poly.pdbx_strand_id
1 'polypeptide(L)' 'MVYSDAEDYCEQAGGYLTSMHDGFEKDFFEGLASPFGVDSFWIGGSDKFNATWQWEDNSPFDFNDWAPGIGF' A
#
# COMPACT_ATOMS: atom_id res chain seq x y z
N MET A 1 -7.19 12.84 -0.95
CA MET A 1 -7.38 11.69 -1.85
C MET A 1 -7.83 10.53 -0.99
N VAL A 2 -8.98 9.94 -1.27
CA VAL A 2 -9.40 8.69 -0.61
C VAL A 2 -8.73 7.49 -1.28
N TYR A 3 -8.76 6.32 -0.67
CA TYR A 3 -8.14 5.11 -1.22
C TYR A 3 -8.58 4.83 -2.67
N SER A 4 -9.89 4.89 -2.94
CA SER A 4 -10.45 4.62 -4.28
C SER A 4 -9.91 5.57 -5.35
N ASP A 5 -9.69 6.84 -5.01
CA ASP A 5 -9.12 7.81 -5.96
C ASP A 5 -7.68 7.43 -6.35
N ALA A 6 -6.90 6.88 -5.40
CA ALA A 6 -5.51 6.49 -5.63
C ALA A 6 -5.41 5.18 -6.42
N GLU A 7 -6.31 4.24 -6.13
CA GLU A 7 -6.50 3.00 -6.88
C GLU A 7 -6.84 3.30 -8.34
N ASP A 8 -7.89 4.09 -8.59
CA ASP A 8 -8.33 4.48 -9.94
C ASP A 8 -7.20 5.17 -10.72
N TYR A 9 -6.38 5.98 -10.05
CA TYR A 9 -5.26 6.67 -10.69
C TYR A 9 -4.18 5.69 -11.16
N CYS A 10 -3.80 4.73 -10.32
CA CYS A 10 -2.81 3.71 -10.67
C CYS A 10 -3.31 2.79 -11.79
N GLU A 11 -4.59 2.38 -11.75
CA GLU A 11 -5.20 1.57 -12.79
C GLU A 11 -5.26 2.29 -14.14
N GLN A 12 -5.62 3.58 -14.15
CA GLN A 12 -5.60 4.40 -15.36
C GLN A 12 -4.20 4.57 -15.95
N ALA A 13 -3.15 4.50 -15.12
CA ALA A 13 -1.76 4.48 -15.56
C ALA A 13 -1.28 3.10 -16.06
N GLY A 14 -2.13 2.07 -15.99
CA GLY A 14 -1.80 0.69 -16.40
C GLY A 14 -1.06 -0.12 -15.35
N GLY A 15 -1.13 0.28 -14.08
CA GLY A 15 -0.52 -0.42 -12.94
C GLY A 15 -1.49 -0.57 -11.77
N TYR A 16 -0.94 -0.85 -10.59
CA TYR A 16 -1.67 -0.99 -9.33
C TYR A 16 -0.98 -0.18 -8.25
N LEU A 17 -1.70 0.13 -7.16
CA LEU A 17 -1.05 0.59 -5.94
C LEU A 17 -0.05 -0.48 -5.47
N THR A 18 1.09 -0.03 -4.94
CA THR A 18 2.20 -0.95 -4.63
C THR A 18 1.83 -1.95 -3.54
N SER A 19 2.26 -3.19 -3.73
CA SER A 19 2.42 -4.18 -2.67
C SER A 19 3.71 -3.91 -1.87
N MET A 20 3.80 -4.53 -0.69
CA MET A 20 5.05 -4.62 0.08
C MET A 20 5.21 -6.05 0.57
N HIS A 21 6.45 -6.54 0.54
CA HIS A 21 6.81 -7.91 0.90
C HIS A 21 7.93 -7.97 1.95
N ASP A 22 8.63 -6.87 2.19
CA ASP A 22 9.64 -6.77 3.23
C ASP A 22 9.88 -5.32 3.69
N GLY A 23 10.72 -5.17 4.72
CA GLY A 23 11.10 -3.88 5.26
C GLY A 23 11.99 -3.04 4.32
N PHE A 24 12.69 -3.68 3.38
CA PHE A 24 13.53 -2.94 2.43
C PHE A 24 12.67 -2.21 1.38
N GLU A 25 11.61 -2.85 0.88
CA GLU A 25 10.63 -2.21 0.02
C GLU A 25 9.94 -1.04 0.71
N LYS A 26 9.57 -1.22 1.99
CA LYS A 26 9.03 -0.13 2.82
C LYS A 26 10.01 1.06 2.88
N ASP A 27 11.25 0.80 3.29
CA ASP A 27 12.28 1.84 3.43
C ASP A 27 12.54 2.55 2.09
N PHE A 28 12.49 1.81 0.98
CA PHE A 28 12.62 2.35 -0.36
C PHE A 28 11.50 3.34 -0.70
N PHE A 29 10.23 2.99 -0.47
CA PHE A 29 9.09 3.87 -0.74
C PHE A 29 9.06 5.09 0.20
N GLU A 30 9.36 4.92 1.49
CA GLU A 30 9.52 6.04 2.43
C GLU A 30 10.64 7.00 1.99
N GLY A 31 11.76 6.44 1.52
CA GLY A 31 12.88 7.21 0.96
C GLY A 31 12.52 7.98 -0.32
N LEU A 32 11.62 7.44 -1.15
CA LEU A 32 11.11 8.15 -2.33
C LEU A 32 10.14 9.29 -1.96
N ALA A 33 9.35 9.11 -0.91
CA ALA A 33 8.35 10.07 -0.44
C ALA A 33 8.98 11.23 0.36
N SER A 34 10.01 10.93 1.17
CA SER A 34 10.62 11.87 2.12
C SER A 34 11.08 13.22 1.51
N PRO A 35 11.75 13.26 0.34
CA PRO A 35 12.18 14.53 -0.28
C PRO A 35 11.04 15.48 -0.63
N PHE A 36 9.81 14.96 -0.77
CA PHE A 36 8.61 15.73 -1.08
C PHE A 36 7.82 16.13 0.17
N GLY A 37 8.28 15.78 1.37
CA GLY A 37 7.57 16.05 2.63
C GLY A 37 6.26 15.27 2.75
N VAL A 38 6.21 14.08 2.16
CA VAL A 38 5.04 13.19 2.19
C VAL A 38 5.21 12.21 3.36
N ASP A 39 4.40 12.40 4.41
CA ASP A 39 4.46 11.59 5.62
C ASP A 39 3.51 10.38 5.60
N SER A 40 2.61 10.31 4.61
CA SER A 40 1.71 9.17 4.41
C SER A 40 1.24 9.09 2.96
N PHE A 41 1.04 7.87 2.46
CA PHE A 41 0.55 7.58 1.12
C PHE A 41 -0.25 6.28 1.10
N TRP A 42 -1.13 6.13 0.11
CA TRP A 42 -1.89 4.90 -0.09
C TRP A 42 -1.03 3.81 -0.71
N ILE A 43 -1.25 2.56 -0.29
CA ILE A 43 -0.64 1.35 -0.83
C ILE A 43 -1.73 0.34 -1.17
N GLY A 44 -1.41 -0.73 -1.88
CA GLY A 44 -2.39 -1.66 -2.45
C GLY A 44 -3.06 -2.60 -1.45
N GLY A 45 -2.79 -2.47 -0.16
CA GLY A 45 -3.39 -3.34 0.86
C GLY A 45 -4.84 -2.95 1.07
N SER A 46 -5.78 -3.89 0.91
CA SER A 46 -7.19 -3.68 1.24
C SER A 46 -7.88 -4.96 1.69
N ASP A 47 -8.95 -4.85 2.49
CA ASP A 47 -9.81 -5.96 2.91
C ASP A 47 -11.20 -5.93 2.26
N LYS A 48 -11.39 -5.06 1.26
CA LYS A 48 -12.68 -4.70 0.65
C LYS A 48 -13.48 -5.88 0.12
N PHE A 49 -12.81 -6.94 -0.37
CA PHE A 49 -13.48 -8.03 -1.06
C PHE A 49 -13.92 -9.18 -0.14
N ASN A 50 -13.10 -9.56 0.85
CA ASN A 50 -13.31 -10.78 1.64
C ASN A 50 -13.06 -10.59 3.15
N ALA A 51 -13.05 -9.35 3.65
CA ALA A 51 -12.67 -9.02 5.04
C ALA A 51 -11.30 -9.61 5.45
N THR A 52 -10.44 -9.84 4.44
CA THR A 52 -9.09 -10.38 4.56
C THR A 52 -8.20 -9.47 3.76
N TRP A 53 -7.10 -9.02 4.35
CA TRP A 53 -6.14 -8.16 3.69
C TRP A 53 -5.49 -8.87 2.49
N GLN A 54 -5.49 -8.18 1.36
CA GLN A 54 -4.92 -8.62 0.08
C GLN A 54 -4.23 -7.44 -0.59
N TRP A 55 -3.25 -7.73 -1.44
CA TRP A 55 -2.65 -6.74 -2.34
C TRP A 55 -3.43 -6.72 -3.68
N GLU A 56 -3.65 -5.53 -4.25
CA GLU A 56 -4.37 -5.39 -5.54
C GLU A 56 -3.66 -6.09 -6.71
N ASP A 57 -2.34 -6.31 -6.64
CA ASP A 57 -1.56 -7.03 -7.66
C ASP A 57 -1.69 -8.57 -7.57
N ASN A 58 -2.48 -9.10 -6.62
CA ASN A 58 -2.66 -10.52 -6.31
C ASN A 58 -1.41 -11.24 -5.80
N SER A 59 -0.38 -10.51 -5.37
CA SER A 59 0.75 -11.08 -4.66
C SER A 59 0.34 -11.56 -3.25
N PRO A 60 1.11 -12.47 -2.62
CA PRO A 60 0.83 -12.92 -1.26
C PRO A 60 0.84 -11.76 -0.26
N PHE A 61 -0.14 -11.72 0.64
CA PHE A 61 -0.13 -10.79 1.78
C PHE A 61 0.77 -11.35 2.89
N ASP A 62 2.09 -11.26 2.71
CA ASP A 62 3.12 -11.84 3.57
C ASP A 62 3.89 -10.83 4.43
N PHE A 63 3.62 -9.54 4.23
CA PHE A 63 4.19 -8.45 5.01
C PHE A 63 3.10 -7.66 5.74
N ASN A 64 3.35 -7.38 7.01
CA ASN A 64 2.52 -6.47 7.80
C ASN A 64 3.42 -5.67 8.74
N ASP A 65 3.25 -4.35 8.73
CA ASP A 65 3.94 -3.43 9.62
C ASP A 65 2.95 -2.38 10.13
N TRP A 66 1.90 -2.88 10.78
CA TRP A 66 0.81 -2.06 11.29
C TRP A 66 1.29 -1.14 12.40
N ALA A 67 0.74 0.08 12.43
CA ALA A 67 0.92 0.96 13.57
C ALA A 67 0.42 0.29 14.87
N PRO A 68 1.05 0.56 16.02
CA PRO A 68 0.66 -0.06 17.29
C PRO A 68 -0.83 0.09 17.58
N GLY A 69 -1.52 -1.03 17.83
CA GLY A 69 -2.95 -1.06 18.16
C GLY A 69 -3.92 -0.95 16.98
N ILE A 70 -3.41 -0.94 15.74
CA ILE A 70 -4.23 -0.93 14.50
C ILE A 70 -4.28 -2.32 13.82
N GLY A 71 -3.24 -3.15 14.03
CA GLY A 71 -3.17 -4.51 13.52
C GLY A 71 -4.10 -5.50 14.25
N PHE A 72 -4.12 -6.75 13.77
CA PHE A 72 -4.95 -7.84 14.31
C PHE A 72 -4.76 -8.09 15.81
#